data_AF-A0A527IKC5-F1
#
_entry.id   AF-A0A527IKC5-F1
#
_cell.length_a   1.000
_cell.length_b   1.000
_cell.length_c   1.000
_cell.angle_alpha   90.00
_cell.angle_beta   90.00
_cell.angle_gamma   90.00
#
_symmetry.space_group_name_H-M   'P 1'
#
loop_
_entity.id
_entity.type
_entity.pdbx_description
1 polymer ?
#
loop_
_entity_poly.entity_id
_entity_poly.type
_entity_poly.pdbx_seq_one_letter_code
_entity_poly.pdbx_strand_id
1 'polypeptide(L)'
;RSLDFYRNAFGLDVADRLDFETFTLIYLSNAEAGFELELTVNKDRQEPYGLGDGYGHLAVSVVDLDGEHDRLGALGLNPKKIVEFNRDGSLIARFFFIEDPDGYKIEVLQRGGRFQ
;
A
#
# COMPACT_ATOMS: atom_id res chain seq x y z
N ARG A 1 -13.48 -0.38 5.30
CA ARG A 1 -12.97 -0.67 3.94
C ARG A 1 -11.48 -0.38 3.84
N SER A 2 -11.02 0.88 3.71
CA SER A 2 -9.59 1.16 3.54
C SER A 2 -8.77 0.76 4.78
N LEU A 3 -9.29 0.97 6.00
CA LEU A 3 -8.65 0.47 7.22
C LEU A 3 -8.46 -1.06 7.23
N ASP A 4 -9.49 -1.80 6.79
CA ASP A 4 -9.42 -3.27 6.73
C ASP A 4 -8.42 -3.73 5.68
N PHE A 5 -8.35 -3.03 4.54
CA PHE A 5 -7.35 -3.28 3.51
C PHE A 5 -5.94 -3.07 4.05
N TYR A 6 -5.62 -1.89 4.59
CA TYR A 6 -4.25 -1.58 5.06
C TYR A 6 -3.82 -2.46 6.24
N ARG A 7 -4.76 -2.81 7.15
CA ARG A 7 -4.49 -3.79 8.21
C ARG A 7 -4.19 -5.18 7.66
N ASN A 8 -5.07 -5.72 6.80
CA ASN A 8 -4.92 -7.10 6.33
C ASN A 8 -3.79 -7.26 5.31
N ALA A 9 -3.56 -6.24 4.49
CA ALA A 9 -2.52 -6.24 3.47
C ALA A 9 -1.14 -5.97 4.07
N PHE A 10 -1.00 -5.00 4.97
CA PHE A 10 0.31 -4.47 5.37
C PHE A 10 0.52 -4.35 6.88
N GLY A 11 -0.42 -4.87 7.69
CA GLY A 11 -0.32 -4.80 9.15
C GLY A 11 -0.33 -3.36 9.69
N LEU A 12 -0.86 -2.40 8.93
CA LEU A 12 -0.96 -1.02 9.38
C LEU A 12 -2.24 -0.84 10.19
N ASP A 13 -2.07 -0.51 11.47
CA ASP A 13 -3.16 -0.23 12.40
C ASP A 13 -3.33 1.27 12.62
N VAL A 14 -4.49 1.67 13.16
CA VAL A 14 -4.77 3.07 13.50
C VAL A 14 -3.86 3.49 14.65
N ALA A 15 -2.95 4.43 14.38
CA ALA A 15 -2.06 5.04 15.35
C ALA A 15 -2.74 6.24 16.04
N ASP A 16 -3.44 7.06 15.26
CA ASP A 16 -4.21 8.19 15.77
C ASP A 16 -5.41 8.51 14.85
N ARG A 17 -6.40 9.18 15.41
CA ARG A 17 -7.59 9.65 14.69
C ARG A 17 -8.01 11.03 15.20
N LEU A 18 -8.01 11.99 14.29
CA LEU A 18 -8.42 13.36 14.55
C LEU A 18 -9.73 13.64 13.80
N ASP A 19 -10.81 13.86 14.55
CA ASP A 19 -12.12 14.17 13.97
C ASP A 19 -12.40 15.68 14.03
N PHE A 20 -12.63 16.27 12.86
CA PHE A 20 -13.00 17.67 12.67
C PHE A 20 -14.44 17.77 12.18
N GLU A 21 -14.99 18.99 12.13
CA GLU A 21 -16.38 19.19 11.70
C GLU A 21 -16.65 18.64 10.29
N THR A 22 -15.75 18.88 9.33
CA THR A 22 -15.97 18.56 7.91
C THR A 22 -15.14 17.37 7.39
N PHE A 23 -14.11 16.95 8.12
CA PHE A 23 -13.25 15.83 7.73
C PHE A 23 -12.68 15.07 8.94
N THR A 24 -12.17 13.88 8.70
CA THR A 24 -11.43 13.07 9.68
C THR A 24 -10.06 12.74 9.12
N LEU A 25 -9.01 12.89 9.92
CA LEU A 25 -7.68 12.35 9.63
C LEU A 25 -7.49 11.03 10.37
N ILE A 26 -6.96 10.03 9.70
CA ILE A 26 -6.66 8.72 10.28
C ILE A 26 -5.21 8.38 9.93
N TYR A 27 -4.37 8.24 10.95
CA TYR A 27 -2.96 7.89 10.80
C TYR A 27 -2.80 6.39 10.97
N LEU A 28 -2.14 5.75 10.00
CA LEU A 28 -1.87 4.31 9.99
C LEU A 28 -0.37 4.05 10.06
N SER A 29 0.04 3.18 10.97
CA SER A 29 1.45 2.81 11.15
C SER A 29 1.62 1.37 11.65
N ASN A 30 2.88 0.92 11.71
CA ASN A 30 3.27 -0.32 12.36
C ASN A 30 4.61 -0.12 13.08
N ALA A 31 5.09 -1.15 13.78
CA ALA A 31 6.34 -1.09 14.52
C ALA A 31 7.60 -1.28 13.64
N GLU A 32 7.46 -1.60 12.35
CA GLU A 32 8.58 -1.91 11.47
C GLU A 32 9.27 -0.65 10.90
N ALA A 33 8.55 0.45 10.75
CA ALA A 33 9.06 1.69 10.14
C ALA A 33 8.52 2.94 10.83
N GLY A 34 9.29 4.04 10.76
CA GLY A 34 8.87 5.36 11.25
C GLY A 34 7.98 6.15 10.28
N PHE A 35 7.41 5.49 9.27
CA PHE A 35 6.52 6.11 8.29
C PHE A 35 5.05 5.91 8.71
N GLU A 36 4.22 6.92 8.50
CA GLU A 36 2.77 6.82 8.67
C GLU A 36 2.06 7.15 7.36
N LEU A 37 1.00 6.39 7.07
CA LEU A 37 0.05 6.72 6.03
C LEU A 37 -1.12 7.49 6.65
N GLU A 38 -1.29 8.75 6.26
CA GLU A 38 -2.45 9.56 6.64
C GLU A 38 -3.57 9.41 5.60
N LEU A 39 -4.75 9.00 6.06
CA LEU A 39 -5.98 9.00 5.26
C LEU A 39 -6.86 10.18 5.67
N THR A 40 -7.31 10.97 4.69
CA THR A 40 -8.30 12.03 4.90
C THR A 40 -9.67 11.60 4.40
N VAL A 41 -10.67 11.61 5.28
CA VAL A 41 -12.07 11.32 4.95
C VAL A 41 -12.88 12.61 5.02
N ASN A 42 -13.32 13.14 3.87
CA ASN A 42 -14.20 14.32 3.84
C ASN A 42 -15.67 13.89 3.99
N LYS A 43 -16.37 14.41 5.00
CA LYS A 43 -17.67 13.88 5.45
C LYS A 43 -18.81 14.08 4.44
N ASP A 44 -18.79 15.20 3.72
CA ASP A 44 -19.82 15.53 2.72
C ASP A 44 -19.53 14.94 1.33
N ARG A 45 -18.41 14.22 1.17
CA ARG A 45 -18.01 13.67 -0.13
C ARG A 45 -18.81 12.40 -0.43
N GLN A 46 -19.53 12.42 -1.55
CA GLN A 46 -20.32 11.27 -2.02
C GLN A 46 -19.68 10.55 -3.22
N GLU A 47 -18.94 11.29 -4.05
CA GLU A 47 -18.28 10.76 -5.24
C GLU A 47 -16.83 10.35 -4.98
N PRO A 48 -16.30 9.32 -5.66
CA PRO A 48 -14.88 8.98 -5.59
C PRO A 48 -13.95 10.16 -5.92
N TYR A 49 -12.72 10.11 -5.43
CA TYR A 49 -11.68 11.06 -5.82
C TYR A 49 -11.16 10.74 -7.22
N GLY A 50 -10.84 11.77 -7.99
CA GLY A 50 -10.08 11.61 -9.22
C GLY A 50 -8.61 11.42 -8.88
N LEU A 51 -8.04 10.26 -9.24
CA LEU A 51 -6.64 9.95 -8.93
C LEU A 51 -5.64 10.84 -9.69
N GLY A 52 -6.00 11.28 -10.89
CA GLY A 52 -5.10 12.02 -11.78
C GLY A 52 -3.95 11.15 -12.30
N ASP A 53 -2.92 11.80 -12.85
CA ASP A 53 -1.74 11.17 -13.47
C ASP A 53 -0.39 11.64 -12.88
N GLY A 54 -0.43 12.55 -11.90
CA GLY A 54 0.78 13.07 -11.24
C GLY A 54 1.32 12.18 -10.10
N TYR A 55 0.45 11.44 -9.42
CA TYR A 55 0.86 10.51 -8.36
C TYR A 55 1.08 9.10 -8.92
N GLY A 56 2.22 8.50 -8.58
CA GLY A 56 2.58 7.14 -8.99
C GLY A 56 2.03 6.07 -8.05
N HIS A 57 2.68 5.93 -6.89
CA HIS A 57 2.35 4.99 -5.83
C HIS A 57 3.23 5.27 -4.60
N LEU A 58 2.88 4.66 -3.47
CA LEU A 58 3.81 4.40 -2.37
C LEU A 58 4.35 2.97 -2.53
N ALA A 59 5.49 2.69 -1.91
CA ALA A 59 6.11 1.37 -1.98
C ALA A 59 6.36 0.82 -0.57
N VAL A 60 6.15 -0.48 -0.40
CA VAL A 60 6.45 -1.25 0.82
C VAL A 60 7.41 -2.39 0.49
N SER A 61 8.31 -2.71 1.42
CA SER A 61 9.30 -3.78 1.23
C SER A 61 9.00 -5.01 2.09
N VAL A 62 9.08 -6.20 1.48
CA VAL A 62 8.82 -7.49 2.14
C VAL A 62 9.99 -8.44 2.00
N VAL A 63 10.17 -9.31 2.99
CA VAL A 63 11.27 -10.30 3.00
C VAL A 63 11.00 -11.46 2.02
N ASP A 64 9.74 -11.81 1.78
CA ASP A 64 9.34 -12.89 0.88
C ASP A 64 8.19 -12.40 -0.01
N LEU A 65 8.54 -11.97 -1.22
CA LEU A 65 7.58 -11.42 -2.17
C LEU A 65 6.59 -12.47 -2.69
N ASP A 66 7.06 -13.69 -2.95
CA ASP A 66 6.23 -14.77 -3.48
C ASP A 66 5.22 -15.24 -2.42
N GLY A 67 5.69 -15.46 -1.18
CA GLY A 67 4.80 -15.80 -0.07
C GLY A 67 3.78 -14.71 0.24
N GLU A 68 4.17 -13.44 0.16
CA GLU A 68 3.24 -12.33 0.36
C GLU A 68 2.23 -12.19 -0.79
N HIS A 69 2.65 -12.42 -2.02
CA HIS A 69 1.75 -12.45 -3.19
C HIS A 69 0.67 -13.51 -3.02
N ASP A 70 1.06 -14.72 -2.64
CA ASP A 70 0.13 -15.82 -2.39
C ASP A 70 -0.82 -15.51 -1.23
N ARG A 71 -0.30 -14.94 -0.13
CA ARG A 71 -1.10 -14.55 1.04
C ARG A 71 -2.17 -13.53 0.67
N LEU A 72 -1.80 -12.47 -0.05
CA LEU A 72 -2.73 -11.42 -0.49
C LEU A 72 -3.75 -11.96 -1.50
N GLY A 73 -3.33 -12.87 -2.38
CA GLY A 73 -4.22 -13.60 -3.29
C GLY A 73 -5.26 -14.43 -2.53
N ALA A 74 -4.84 -15.18 -1.51
CA ALA A 74 -5.73 -16.00 -0.67
C ALA A 74 -6.73 -15.15 0.14
N LEU A 75 -6.37 -13.91 0.49
CA LEU A 75 -7.26 -12.94 1.12
C LEU A 75 -8.25 -12.28 0.14
N GLY A 76 -8.16 -12.58 -1.16
CA GLY A 76 -9.03 -11.99 -2.18
C GLY A 76 -8.71 -10.53 -2.51
N LEU A 77 -7.50 -10.06 -2.17
CA LEU A 77 -7.08 -8.68 -2.40
C LEU A 77 -6.50 -8.43 -3.80
N ASN A 78 -6.45 -9.48 -4.64
CA ASN A 78 -6.15 -9.42 -6.07
C ASN A 78 -4.83 -8.70 -6.43
N PRO A 79 -3.68 -9.08 -5.85
CA PRO A 79 -2.39 -8.54 -6.28
C PRO A 79 -2.16 -8.82 -7.77
N LYS A 80 -1.59 -7.85 -8.49
CA LYS A 80 -1.19 -8.05 -9.89
C LYS A 80 -0.03 -9.06 -9.95
N LYS A 81 0.32 -9.51 -11.16
CA LYS A 81 1.43 -10.45 -11.35
C LYS A 81 2.75 -9.86 -10.88
N ILE A 82 3.61 -10.72 -10.32
CA ILE A 82 5.00 -10.37 -10.03
C ILE A 82 5.72 -10.01 -11.32
N VAL A 83 6.50 -8.93 -11.26
CA VAL A 83 7.36 -8.40 -12.31
C VAL A 83 8.81 -8.50 -11.85
N GLU A 84 9.66 -8.98 -12.74
CA GLU A 84 11.11 -8.99 -12.54
C GLU A 84 11.75 -7.93 -13.43
N PHE A 85 12.39 -6.95 -12.80
CA PHE A 85 13.08 -5.88 -13.50
C PHE A 85 14.56 -6.24 -13.64
N ASN A 86 14.94 -6.60 -14.86
CA ASN A 86 16.31 -6.99 -15.20
C ASN A 86 16.99 -5.88 -16.01
N ARG A 87 18.24 -5.56 -15.68
CA ARG A 87 19.08 -4.64 -16.44
C ARG A 87 20.46 -5.26 -16.64
N ASP A 88 20.92 -5.29 -17.88
CA ASP A 88 22.26 -5.79 -18.24
C ASP A 88 22.54 -7.22 -17.71
N GLY A 89 21.52 -8.08 -17.73
CA GLY A 89 21.60 -9.47 -17.24
C GLY A 89 21.56 -9.63 -15.72
N SER A 90 21.41 -8.53 -14.97
CA SER A 90 21.28 -8.54 -13.51
C SER A 90 19.84 -8.26 -13.09
N LEU A 91 19.34 -9.04 -12.13
CA LEU A 91 18.06 -8.77 -11.48
C LEU A 91 18.20 -7.55 -10.56
N ILE A 92 17.48 -6.48 -10.89
CA ILE A 92 17.52 -5.21 -10.16
C ILE A 92 16.45 -5.17 -9.08
N ALA A 93 15.23 -5.63 -9.40
CA ALA A 93 14.12 -5.66 -8.47
C ALA A 93 13.10 -6.74 -8.86
N ARG A 94 12.41 -7.28 -7.86
CA ARG A 94 11.18 -8.06 -8.03
C ARG A 94 10.09 -7.34 -7.25
N PHE A 95 8.93 -7.12 -7.87
CA PHE A 95 7.81 -6.44 -7.22
C PHE A 95 6.47 -6.85 -7.84
N PHE A 96 5.37 -6.55 -7.17
CA PHE A 96 4.04 -6.53 -7.76
C PHE A 96 3.29 -5.27 -7.32
N PHE A 97 2.22 -4.94 -8.04
CA PHE A 97 1.29 -3.89 -7.64
C PHE A 97 0.04 -4.48 -7.00
N ILE A 98 -0.51 -3.76 -6.03
CA ILE A 98 -1.86 -3.96 -5.52
C ILE A 98 -2.56 -2.60 -5.46
N GLU A 99 -3.87 -2.59 -5.68
CA GLU A 99 -4.69 -1.37 -5.65
C GLU A 99 -5.51 -1.39 -4.36
N ASP A 100 -5.48 -0.28 -3.63
CA ASP A 100 -6.36 -0.11 -2.48
C ASP A 100 -7.84 0.07 -2.93
N PRO A 101 -8.79 0.07 -1.99
CA PRO A 101 -10.21 0.15 -2.34
C PRO A 101 -10.65 1.44 -3.05
N ASP A 102 -9.80 2.46 -3.07
CA ASP A 102 -10.02 3.75 -3.71
C ASP A 102 -9.20 3.88 -5.02
N GLY A 103 -8.42 2.85 -5.38
CA GLY A 103 -7.67 2.73 -6.63
C GLY A 103 -6.23 3.23 -6.56
N TYR A 104 -5.75 3.66 -5.39
CA TYR A 104 -4.35 4.03 -5.23
C TYR A 104 -3.47 2.79 -5.35
N LYS A 105 -2.41 2.89 -6.15
CA LYS A 105 -1.46 1.80 -6.35
C LYS A 105 -0.45 1.77 -5.23
N ILE A 106 -0.12 0.55 -4.79
CA ILE A 106 0.96 0.25 -3.85
C ILE A 106 1.90 -0.74 -4.53
N GLU A 107 3.18 -0.40 -4.59
CA GLU A 107 4.23 -1.31 -5.01
C GLU A 107 4.69 -2.15 -3.82
N VAL A 108 4.60 -3.47 -3.93
CA VAL A 108 5.18 -4.40 -2.95
C VAL A 108 6.47 -4.94 -3.56
N LEU A 109 7.60 -4.61 -2.95
CA LEU A 109 8.92 -4.97 -3.46
C LEU A 109 9.64 -5.98 -2.56
N GLN A 110 10.37 -6.89 -3.19
CA GLN A 110 11.29 -7.79 -2.50
C GLN A 110 12.43 -6.96 -1.89
N ARG A 111 12.66 -7.10 -0.57
CA ARG A 111 13.83 -6.50 0.10
C ARG A 111 15.11 -6.96 -0.57
N GLY A 112 16.01 -6.02 -0.82
CA GLY A 112 17.23 -6.21 -1.58
C GLY A 112 17.94 -4.90 -1.91
N GLY A 113 19.27 -4.93 -1.94
CA GLY A 113 20.09 -3.75 -2.24
C GLY A 113 19.92 -2.65 -1.19
N ARG A 114 19.47 -1.46 -1.63
CA ARG A 114 19.22 -0.31 -0.75
C ARG A 114 17.90 -0.40 0.05
N PHE A 115 17.01 -1.31 -0.34
CA PHE A 115 15.71 -1.46 0.29
C PHE A 115 15.81 -2.58 1.34
N GLN A 116 15.88 -2.18 2.60
CA GLN A 116 15.92 -3.06 3.77
C GLN A 116 14.59 -3.07 4.50
#